data_AF-A0A383C4T2-F1
#
_entry.id   AF-A0A383C4T2-F1
#
_cell.length_a   1.000
_cell.length_b   1.000
_cell.length_c   1.000
_cell.angle_alpha   90.00
_cell.angle_beta   90.00
_cell.angle_gamma   90.00
#
_symmetry.space_group_name_H-M   'P 1'
#
loop_
_entity.id
_entity.type
_entity.pdbx_description
1 polymer ?
#
loop_
_entity_poly.entity_id
_entity_poly.type
_entity_poly.pdbx_seq_one_letter_code
_entity_poly.pdbx_strand_id
1 'polypeptide(L)' 'SKTQKLRVYVGYSGWGAGQLDDEMKRKSWLTHPASVDHVFLPDPSKLWRKIMLEKGGVHRLMADAPDDLSWN' A
#
# COMPACT_ATOMS: atom_id res chain seq x y z
N SER A 1 -1.01 -0.71 29.57
CA SER A 1 0.27 -0.05 29.26
C SER A 1 0.28 0.31 27.77
N LYS A 2 0.46 1.58 27.39
CA LYS A 2 0.61 1.94 25.96
C LYS A 2 2.02 1.56 25.53
N THR A 3 2.16 0.43 24.84
CA THR A 3 3.45 0.01 24.27
C THR A 3 3.85 0.99 23.17
N GLN A 4 5.01 1.64 23.34
CA GLN A 4 5.59 2.44 22.26
C GLN A 4 6.11 1.51 21.15
N LYS A 5 5.84 1.85 19.88
CA LYS A 5 6.28 1.09 18.72
C LYS A 5 7.20 1.96 17.85
N LEU A 6 8.32 1.39 17.41
CA LEU A 6 9.27 2.02 16.49
C LEU A 6 9.46 1.12 15.27
N ARG A 7 9.48 1.72 14.08
CA ARG A 7 9.83 1.06 12.83
C ARG A 7 10.77 1.97 12.05
N VAL A 8 11.89 1.41 11.58
CA VAL A 8 12.93 2.14 10.85
C VAL A 8 12.92 1.70 9.40
N TYR A 9 13.03 2.66 8.48
CA TYR A 9 13.13 2.44 7.03
C TYR A 9 14.40 3.11 6.52
N VAL A 10 15.02 2.50 5.50
CA VAL A 10 16.19 3.06 4.82
C VAL A 10 15.80 3.39 3.38
N GLY A 11 15.98 4.64 2.98
CA GLY A 11 15.53 5.16 1.69
C GLY A 11 14.11 5.72 1.73
N TYR A 12 13.67 6.29 0.61
CA TYR A 12 12.34 6.85 0.43
C TYR A 12 11.95 6.83 -1.05
N SER A 13 10.64 6.83 -1.31
CA SER A 13 10.11 7.11 -2.64
C SER A 13 10.02 8.62 -2.84
N GLY A 14 10.57 9.11 -3.94
CA GLY A 14 10.55 10.52 -4.31
C GLY A 14 9.91 10.72 -5.67
N TRP A 15 9.26 11.86 -5.85
CA TRP A 15 8.68 12.29 -7.11
C TRP A 15 9.32 13.59 -7.55
N GLY A 16 9.64 13.70 -8.85
CA GLY A 16 10.01 14.96 -9.46
C GLY A 16 8.84 15.96 -9.50
N ALA A 17 9.13 17.21 -9.84
CA ALA A 17 8.10 18.24 -9.95
C ALA A 17 7.00 17.82 -10.93
N GLY A 18 5.73 17.81 -10.46
CA GLY A 18 4.55 17.42 -11.24
C GLY A 18 4.41 15.91 -11.53
N GLN A 19 5.42 15.09 -11.21
CA GLN A 19 5.40 13.66 -11.55
C GLN A 19 4.26 12.92 -10.87
N LEU A 20 4.08 13.10 -9.56
CA LEU A 20 2.99 12.45 -8.82
C LEU A 20 1.63 12.87 -9.36
N ASP A 21 1.43 14.16 -9.67
CA ASP A 21 0.16 14.66 -10.20
C ASP A 21 -0.17 14.02 -11.55
N ASP A 22 0.82 13.85 -12.41
CA ASP A 22 0.64 13.22 -13.72
C ASP A 22 0.38 11.71 -13.61
N GLU A 23 1.04 11.02 -12.68
CA GLU A 23 0.77 9.61 -12.35
C GLU A 23 -0.66 9.43 -11.79
N MET A 24 -1.11 10.36 -10.94
CA MET A 24 -2.48 10.37 -10.41
C MET A 24 -3.52 10.59 -11.52
N LYS A 25 -3.29 11.54 -12.45
CA LYS A 25 -4.17 11.77 -13.62
C LYS A 25 -4.27 10.54 -14.51
N ARG A 26 -3.18 9.80 -14.68
CA ARG A 26 -3.12 8.54 -15.45
C ARG A 26 -3.71 7.34 -14.71
N LYS A 27 -4.19 7.52 -13.47
CA LYS A 27 -4.70 6.45 -12.59
C LYS A 27 -3.67 5.36 -12.33
N SER A 28 -2.39 5.72 -12.28
CA SER A 28 -1.30 4.80 -11.97
C SER A 28 -1.27 4.38 -10.50
N TRP A 29 -1.91 5.15 -9.62
CA TRP A 29 -1.98 4.87 -8.18
C TRP A 29 -3.42 4.73 -7.68
N LEU A 30 -3.60 3.82 -6.73
CA LEU A 30 -4.81 3.71 -5.92
C LEU A 30 -4.54 4.32 -4.54
N THR A 31 -5.38 5.25 -4.11
CA THR A 31 -5.28 5.87 -2.78
C THR A 31 -6.16 5.16 -1.74
N HIS A 32 -5.72 5.21 -0.49
CA HIS A 32 -6.44 4.72 0.68
C HIS A 32 -6.04 5.53 1.92
N PRO A 33 -6.97 5.84 2.84
CA PRO A 33 -6.61 6.49 4.10
C PRO A 33 -5.57 5.68 4.89
N ALA A 34 -4.49 6.33 5.31
CA ALA A 34 -3.47 5.70 6.13
C ALA A 34 -3.93 5.58 7.60
N SER A 35 -3.45 4.54 8.29
CA SER A 35 -3.68 4.33 9.72
C SER A 35 -2.39 3.86 10.39
N VAL A 36 -2.30 4.05 11.71
CA VAL A 36 -1.17 3.56 12.51
C VAL A 36 -1.06 2.02 12.42
N ASP A 37 -2.19 1.32 12.28
CA ASP A 37 -2.22 -0.13 12.13
C ASP A 37 -1.68 -0.61 10.78
N HIS A 38 -1.69 0.23 9.74
CA HIS A 38 -1.03 -0.06 8.47
C HIS A 38 0.48 -0.03 8.63
N VAL A 39 1.01 0.99 9.32
CA VAL A 39 2.45 1.16 9.55
C VAL A 39 3.00 0.08 10.48
N PHE A 40 2.26 -0.27 11.53
CA PHE A 40 2.70 -1.21 12.57
C PHE A 40 2.05 -2.60 12.45
N LEU A 41 1.62 -2.99 11.25
CA LEU A 41 1.17 -4.34 10.97
C LEU A 41 2.29 -5.35 11.32
N PRO A 42 2.02 -6.42 12.09
CA PRO A 42 3.06 -7.38 12.50
C PRO A 42 3.79 -8.03 11.33
N ASP A 43 3.06 -8.32 10.25
CA ASP A 43 3.59 -8.92 9.02
C ASP A 43 3.40 -7.94 7.85
N PRO A 44 4.44 -7.21 7.45
CA PRO A 44 4.37 -6.22 6.37
C PRO A 44 4.00 -6.81 5.01
N SER A 45 4.30 -8.08 4.76
CA SER A 45 3.98 -8.74 3.48
C SER A 45 2.46 -8.80 3.23
N LYS A 46 1.67 -8.78 4.31
CA LYS A 46 0.20 -8.79 4.26
C LYS A 46 -0.42 -7.40 4.10
N LEU A 47 0.38 -6.33 4.09
CA LEU A 47 -0.13 -4.96 4.06
C LEU A 47 -0.96 -4.69 2.80
N TRP A 48 -0.47 -5.10 1.63
CA TRP A 48 -1.17 -4.93 0.36
C TRP A 48 -2.55 -5.60 0.39
N ARG A 49 -2.57 -6.89 0.73
CA ARG A 49 -3.79 -7.69 0.86
C ARG A 49 -4.77 -7.05 1.84
N LYS A 50 -4.30 -6.59 3.01
CA LYS A 50 -5.13 -5.93 4.02
C LYS A 50 -5.80 -4.67 3.45
N ILE A 51 -5.04 -3.78 2.82
CA ILE A 51 -5.56 -2.54 2.23
C ILE A 51 -6.58 -2.84 1.12
N MET A 52 -6.29 -3.80 0.23
CA MET A 52 -7.22 -4.16 -0.85
C MET A 52 -8.55 -4.74 -0.32
N LEU A 53 -8.50 -5.52 0.77
CA LEU A 53 -9.71 -6.01 1.44
C LEU A 53 -10.51 -4.88 2.11
N GLU A 54 -9.84 -3.93 2.77
CA GLU A 54 -10.47 -2.76 3.39
C GLU A 54 -11.11 -1.82 2.37
N LYS A 55 -10.47 -1.62 1.22
CA LYS A 55 -11.05 -0.85 0.09
C LYS A 55 -12.34 -1.48 -0.45
N GLY A 56 -12.46 -2.81 -0.35
CA GLY A 56 -13.66 -3.54 -0.72
C GLY A 56 -14.01 -3.46 -2.21
N GLY A 57 -15.21 -3.94 -2.55
CA GLY A 57 -15.71 -3.99 -3.92
C GLY A 57 -14.81 -4.78 -4.86
N VAL A 58 -14.56 -4.22 -6.05
CA VAL A 58 -13.72 -4.84 -7.10
C VAL A 58 -12.26 -5.05 -6.66
N HIS A 59 -11.76 -4.25 -5.72
CA HIS A 59 -10.36 -4.35 -5.26
C HIS A 59 -10.07 -5.64 -4.50
N ARG A 60 -11.11 -6.33 -3.96
CA ARG A 60 -10.93 -7.62 -3.29
C ARG A 60 -10.37 -8.68 -4.24
N LEU A 61 -10.62 -8.57 -5.54
CA LEU A 61 -10.07 -9.47 -6.55
C LEU A 61 -8.54 -9.32 -6.69
N MET A 62 -8.01 -8.13 -6.41
CA MET A 62 -6.57 -7.85 -6.43
C MET A 62 -5.87 -8.24 -5.13
N ALA A 63 -6.61 -8.52 -4.06
CA ALA A 63 -6.05 -8.84 -2.76
C ALA A 63 -5.33 -10.21 -2.75
N ASP A 64 -5.81 -11.14 -3.58
CA ASP A 64 -5.27 -12.49 -3.73
C ASP A 64 -4.60 -12.70 -5.10
N ALA A 65 -4.40 -11.62 -5.87
CA ALA A 65 -3.66 -11.70 -7.13
C ALA A 65 -2.18 -12.01 -6.87
N PRO A 66 -1.51 -12.79 -7.73
CA PRO A 66 -0.08 -13.04 -7.60
C PRO A 66 0.70 -11.73 -7.78
N ASP A 67 1.80 -11.59 -7.04
CA ASP A 67 2.69 -10.41 -7.12
C ASP A 67 3.31 -10.26 -8.53
N ASP A 68 3.41 -11.35 -9.28
CA ASP A 68 3.89 -11.39 -10.65
C ASP A 68 2.82 -12.02 -11.57
N LEU A 69 2.31 -11.21 -12.51
CA LEU A 69 1.27 -11.59 -13.46
C LEU A 69 1.76 -12.55 -14.56
N SER A 70 3.08 -12.75 -14.70
CA SER A 70 3.67 -13.69 -15.65
C SER A 70 3.56 -15.16 -15.24
N TRP A 71 3.02 -15.43 -14.04
CA TRP A 71 2.80 -16.78 -13.50
C TRP A 71 1.47 -17.42 -13.92
N ASN A 72 0.78 -16.87 -14.93
CA ASN A 72 -0.44 -17.44 -15.51
C ASN A 72 -0.18 -18.08 -16.88
#